data_AF-A0A6N2CKY9-F1
#
_entry.id   AF-A0A6N2CKY9-F1
#
_cell.length_a   1.000
_cell.length_b   1.000
_cell.length_c   1.000
_cell.angle_alpha   90.00
_cell.angle_beta   90.00
_cell.angle_gamma   90.00
#
_symmetry.space_group_name_H-M   'P 1'
#
loop_
_entity.id
_entity.type
_entity.pdbx_description
1 polymer ?
#
loop_
_entity_poly.entity_id
_entity_poly.type
_entity_poly.pdbx_seq_one_letter_code
_entity_poly.pdbx_strand_id
1 'polypeptide(L)'
;MPSETAEADSNHPERKVQDLEVKDAQIIFNSVWASLEESMGEENLRFPKEIFWLNGAPGAGKGTNTAFIMQYRDLTAPPLVVSSLLQSEEAEKMKDAGLLVGDREVVEIMLKKLLEPIYKTGAVVDGFPRTKVQVECVKLLYQKLIELRLKFKGTLFSEHFKKPHFHIVVLFIDEKESVKRQVNRGREAQAHNEEVQESGVGELQELRPTDLDPAAALNRYRTFKEKTYGALRDLREIFFYHFINAHGSLEAVRQRIDEELRYQGSLELDEATYDRISHIPVANTISKHARQDLVDRLDAYVERDGEHFEQVVALIQEDFMPIIERHAISGTAVVNTESPILHDPEALAMLIDVFSERGYHAIVDLHREEIPDSIDPKTFKIKTRIKSIFRVRVHFKGSDIRRGR
;
A
#
# COMPACT_ATOMS: atom_id res chain seq x y z
N MET A 1 -26.66 -46.98 -68.28
CA MET A 1 -25.36 -47.57 -67.88
C MET A 1 -24.27 -46.64 -68.39
N PRO A 2 -23.38 -46.05 -67.57
CA PRO A 2 -23.45 -45.51 -66.19
C PRO A 2 -23.34 -43.94 -66.23
N SER A 3 -23.85 -43.09 -65.34
CA SER A 3 -23.59 -42.79 -63.91
C SER A 3 -22.13 -42.41 -63.56
N GLU A 4 -21.89 -41.13 -63.21
CA GLU A 4 -20.94 -40.59 -62.19
C GLU A 4 -20.89 -39.05 -62.31
N THR A 5 -21.73 -38.32 -61.55
CA THR A 5 -21.40 -37.58 -60.31
C THR A 5 -20.45 -36.39 -60.52
N ALA A 6 -21.05 -35.21 -60.66
CA ALA A 6 -20.39 -33.92 -60.44
C ALA A 6 -20.36 -33.64 -58.93
N GLU A 7 -19.18 -33.71 -58.32
CA GLU A 7 -18.95 -33.19 -56.96
C GLU A 7 -18.91 -31.66 -57.01
N ALA A 8 -19.88 -31.05 -56.32
CA ALA A 8 -19.89 -29.63 -56.04
C ALA A 8 -18.92 -29.35 -54.91
N ASP A 9 -17.79 -28.71 -55.24
CA ASP A 9 -16.79 -28.27 -54.28
C ASP A 9 -17.27 -26.96 -53.61
N SER A 10 -18.20 -27.09 -52.65
CA SER A 10 -18.68 -25.98 -51.82
C SER A 10 -17.79 -25.84 -50.58
N ASN A 11 -16.60 -25.29 -50.76
CA ASN A 11 -15.72 -24.94 -49.65
C ASN A 11 -15.60 -23.42 -49.55
N HIS A 12 -16.66 -22.78 -49.05
CA HIS A 12 -16.56 -21.43 -48.50
C HIS A 12 -16.04 -21.55 -47.06
N PRO A 13 -14.88 -20.98 -46.72
CA PRO A 13 -14.43 -20.95 -45.34
C PRO A 13 -15.38 -20.05 -44.56
N GLU A 14 -16.09 -20.64 -43.60
CA GLU A 14 -16.83 -19.91 -42.58
C GLU A 14 -15.88 -18.92 -41.90
N ARG A 15 -16.05 -17.63 -42.23
CA ARG A 15 -15.45 -16.52 -41.49
C ARG A 15 -15.95 -16.62 -40.04
N LYS A 16 -15.10 -17.11 -39.14
CA LYS A 16 -15.36 -17.10 -37.70
C LYS A 16 -15.70 -15.68 -37.25
N VAL A 17 -16.81 -15.53 -36.54
CA VAL A 17 -17.35 -14.28 -35.97
C VAL A 17 -16.33 -13.51 -35.10
N GLN A 18 -15.23 -14.15 -34.70
CA GLN A 18 -14.12 -13.57 -33.91
C GLN A 18 -13.32 -12.45 -34.61
N ASP A 19 -13.42 -12.27 -35.92
CA ASP A 19 -12.62 -11.26 -36.65
C ASP A 19 -13.33 -9.89 -36.84
N LEU A 20 -14.54 -9.71 -36.30
CA LEU A 20 -15.29 -8.44 -36.38
C LEU A 20 -15.08 -7.51 -35.18
N GLU A 21 -14.23 -7.89 -34.22
CA GLU A 21 -13.99 -7.10 -33.03
C GLU A 21 -13.14 -5.85 -33.34
N VAL A 22 -13.61 -4.68 -32.93
CA VAL A 22 -12.86 -3.41 -33.06
C VAL A 22 -11.63 -3.50 -32.15
N LYS A 23 -10.43 -3.67 -32.73
CA LYS A 23 -9.16 -3.75 -31.98
C LYS A 23 -8.52 -2.39 -31.67
N ASP A 24 -9.19 -1.30 -32.03
CA ASP A 24 -8.70 0.05 -31.80
C ASP A 24 -9.12 0.53 -30.40
N ALA A 25 -8.14 0.65 -29.51
CA ALA A 25 -8.34 1.09 -28.13
C ALA A 25 -8.95 2.49 -28.05
N GLN A 26 -8.63 3.39 -28.97
CA GLN A 26 -9.16 4.74 -28.98
C GLN A 26 -10.65 4.74 -29.30
N ILE A 27 -11.07 3.94 -30.29
CA ILE A 27 -12.49 3.81 -30.66
C ILE A 27 -13.28 3.17 -29.51
N ILE A 28 -12.76 2.09 -28.94
CA ILE A 28 -13.39 1.43 -27.79
C ILE A 28 -13.55 2.41 -26.63
N PHE A 29 -12.45 3.02 -26.20
CA PHE A 29 -12.44 3.89 -25.03
C PHE A 29 -13.34 5.10 -25.23
N ASN A 30 -13.25 5.80 -26.37
CA ASN A 30 -14.07 6.97 -26.64
C ASN A 30 -15.56 6.62 -26.69
N SER A 31 -15.92 5.47 -27.27
CA SER A 31 -17.32 5.03 -27.31
C SER A 31 -17.86 4.72 -25.92
N VAL A 32 -17.08 4.03 -25.08
CA VAL A 32 -17.47 3.76 -23.69
C VAL A 32 -17.57 5.05 -22.89
N TRP A 33 -16.57 5.93 -23.01
CA TRP A 33 -16.51 7.20 -22.31
C TRP A 33 -17.71 8.10 -22.65
N ALA A 34 -18.05 8.24 -23.94
CA ALA A 34 -19.22 9.01 -24.38
C ALA A 34 -20.52 8.46 -23.79
N SER A 35 -20.67 7.13 -23.68
CA SER A 35 -21.83 6.51 -23.04
C SER A 35 -21.91 6.81 -21.54
N LEU A 36 -20.77 6.88 -20.84
CA LEU A 36 -20.73 7.28 -19.42
C LEU A 36 -21.08 8.76 -19.24
N GLU A 37 -20.53 9.63 -20.09
CA GLU A 37 -20.84 11.07 -20.09
C GLU A 37 -22.34 11.32 -20.35
N GLU A 38 -22.92 10.65 -21.34
CA GLU A 38 -24.35 10.77 -21.67
C GLU A 38 -25.26 10.29 -20.53
N SER A 39 -24.89 9.20 -19.85
CA SER A 39 -25.73 8.60 -18.81
C SER A 39 -25.60 9.27 -17.44
N MET A 40 -24.42 9.78 -17.09
CA MET A 40 -24.15 10.28 -15.73
C MET A 40 -23.83 11.78 -15.67
N GLY A 41 -23.46 12.40 -16.79
CA GLY A 41 -22.90 13.75 -16.81
C GLY A 41 -21.43 13.78 -16.39
N GLU A 42 -20.67 14.67 -17.01
CA GLU A 42 -19.21 14.75 -16.87
C GLU A 42 -18.77 15.09 -15.43
N GLU A 43 -19.51 15.94 -14.73
CA GLU A 43 -19.26 16.34 -13.33
C GLU A 43 -19.46 15.20 -12.32
N ASN A 44 -20.11 14.10 -12.74
CA ASN A 44 -20.36 12.91 -11.93
C ASN A 44 -19.41 11.76 -12.27
N LEU A 45 -18.51 11.92 -13.25
CA LEU A 45 -17.46 10.96 -13.57
C LEU A 45 -16.31 11.00 -12.54
N ARG A 46 -16.65 10.69 -11.29
CA ARG A 46 -15.80 10.81 -10.11
C ARG A 46 -15.10 9.48 -9.83
N PHE A 47 -14.04 9.22 -10.57
CA PHE A 47 -13.22 8.03 -10.38
C PHE A 47 -12.39 8.10 -9.08
N PRO A 48 -11.99 6.94 -8.52
CA PRO A 48 -11.06 6.87 -7.40
C PRO A 48 -9.80 7.69 -7.63
N LYS A 49 -9.29 8.31 -6.55
CA LYS A 49 -7.98 8.97 -6.58
C LYS A 49 -6.86 7.95 -6.87
N GLU A 50 -6.97 6.74 -6.32
CA GLU A 50 -5.93 5.73 -6.34
C GLU A 50 -6.47 4.40 -6.89
N ILE A 51 -5.80 3.82 -7.88
CA ILE A 51 -6.20 2.55 -8.50
C ILE A 51 -5.00 1.60 -8.59
N PHE A 52 -5.14 0.44 -7.97
CA PHE A 52 -4.20 -0.68 -8.09
C PHE A 52 -4.67 -1.63 -9.17
N TRP A 53 -3.92 -1.70 -10.26
CA TRP A 53 -4.12 -2.65 -11.35
C TRP A 53 -3.31 -3.93 -11.03
N LEU A 54 -3.93 -4.83 -10.27
CA LEU A 54 -3.30 -6.07 -9.81
C LEU A 54 -3.28 -7.11 -10.92
N ASN A 55 -2.08 -7.46 -11.33
CA ASN A 55 -1.77 -8.38 -12.40
C ASN A 55 -0.78 -9.45 -11.91
N GLY A 56 -0.65 -10.51 -12.71
CA GLY A 56 0.25 -11.60 -12.39
C GLY A 56 -0.08 -12.89 -13.10
N ALA A 57 0.91 -13.77 -13.16
CA ALA A 57 0.77 -15.06 -13.80
C ALA A 57 -0.38 -15.88 -13.17
N PRO A 58 -1.01 -16.79 -13.93
CA PRO A 58 -1.81 -17.85 -13.34
C PRO A 58 -1.01 -18.56 -12.23
N GLY A 59 -1.64 -18.85 -11.09
CA GLY A 59 -0.94 -19.46 -9.95
C GLY A 59 -0.06 -18.50 -9.11
N ALA A 60 0.09 -17.22 -9.46
CA ALA A 60 0.89 -16.26 -8.70
C ALA A 60 0.27 -15.83 -7.34
N GLY A 61 -0.95 -16.26 -7.02
CA GLY A 61 -1.60 -15.95 -5.75
C GLY A 61 -2.28 -14.59 -5.68
N LYS A 62 -2.79 -14.06 -6.81
CA LYS A 62 -3.50 -12.77 -6.86
C LYS A 62 -4.67 -12.71 -5.86
N GLY A 63 -5.62 -13.65 -5.96
CA GLY A 63 -6.77 -13.69 -5.05
C GLY A 63 -6.37 -13.77 -3.57
N THR A 64 -5.32 -14.53 -3.24
CA THR A 64 -4.82 -14.68 -1.87
C THR A 64 -4.15 -13.41 -1.32
N ASN A 65 -3.52 -12.62 -2.20
CA ASN A 65 -2.79 -11.40 -1.81
C ASN A 65 -3.61 -10.12 -1.99
N THR A 66 -4.73 -10.16 -2.71
CA THR A 66 -5.60 -9.00 -2.94
C THR A 66 -6.08 -8.39 -1.63
N ALA A 67 -6.62 -9.21 -0.73
CA ALA A 67 -7.08 -8.76 0.58
C ALA A 67 -5.94 -8.14 1.42
N PHE A 68 -4.72 -8.68 1.30
CA PHE A 68 -3.55 -8.15 2.00
C PHE A 68 -3.14 -6.77 1.48
N ILE A 69 -3.12 -6.58 0.15
CA ILE A 69 -2.83 -5.27 -0.47
C ILE A 69 -3.86 -4.23 -0.04
N MET A 70 -5.14 -4.61 0.01
CA MET A 70 -6.22 -3.72 0.43
C MET A 70 -6.10 -3.31 1.89
N GLN A 71 -5.86 -4.27 2.79
CA GLN A 71 -5.63 -4.01 4.22
C GLN A 71 -4.43 -3.10 4.44
N TYR A 72 -3.36 -3.32 3.68
CA TYR A 72 -2.15 -2.53 3.79
C TYR A 72 -2.33 -1.07 3.33
N ARG A 73 -3.28 -0.81 2.43
CA ARG A 73 -3.61 0.53 1.92
C ARG A 73 -4.86 1.13 2.54
N ASP A 74 -5.36 0.55 3.63
CA ASP A 74 -6.59 0.98 4.31
C ASP A 74 -7.80 1.11 3.36
N LEU A 75 -7.84 0.28 2.31
CA LEU A 75 -8.93 0.25 1.34
C LEU A 75 -10.06 -0.64 1.85
N THR A 76 -11.21 -0.03 2.11
CA THR A 76 -12.40 -0.69 2.68
C THR A 76 -13.37 -1.23 1.61
N ALA A 77 -13.27 -0.76 0.37
CA ALA A 77 -14.07 -1.23 -0.76
C ALA A 77 -13.67 -2.65 -1.16
N PRO A 78 -14.58 -3.56 -1.55
CA PRO A 78 -14.24 -4.91 -2.00
C PRO A 78 -13.47 -4.90 -3.33
N PRO A 79 -12.56 -5.86 -3.61
CA PRO A 79 -11.78 -5.81 -4.83
C PRO A 79 -12.63 -6.02 -6.07
N LEU A 80 -12.30 -5.30 -7.15
CA LEU A 80 -12.91 -5.46 -8.46
C LEU A 80 -12.24 -6.62 -9.20
N VAL A 81 -12.78 -7.83 -9.00
CA VAL A 81 -12.28 -9.03 -9.67
C VAL A 81 -12.96 -9.15 -11.03
N VAL A 82 -12.25 -8.88 -12.12
CA VAL A 82 -12.83 -8.84 -13.48
C VAL A 82 -13.57 -10.13 -13.85
N SER A 83 -13.04 -11.29 -13.46
CA SER A 83 -13.68 -12.57 -13.76
C SER A 83 -15.03 -12.77 -13.06
N SER A 84 -15.30 -12.04 -11.97
CA SER A 84 -16.59 -12.08 -11.27
C SER A 84 -17.64 -11.15 -11.89
N LEU A 85 -17.19 -10.16 -12.68
CA LEU A 85 -18.06 -9.20 -13.38
C LEU A 85 -18.58 -9.77 -14.71
N LEU A 86 -17.91 -10.79 -15.24
CA LEU A 86 -18.20 -11.44 -16.51
C LEU A 86 -18.98 -12.75 -16.26
N GLN A 87 -20.29 -12.61 -16.01
CA GLN A 87 -21.21 -13.71 -15.65
C GLN A 87 -22.16 -14.13 -16.80
N SER A 88 -22.00 -13.58 -18.00
CA SER A 88 -22.78 -14.03 -19.17
C SER A 88 -22.37 -15.45 -19.59
N GLU A 89 -23.31 -16.25 -20.09
CA GLU A 89 -23.06 -17.65 -20.49
C GLU A 89 -21.95 -17.76 -21.56
N GLU A 90 -21.83 -16.75 -22.42
CA GLU A 90 -20.77 -16.62 -23.41
C GLU A 90 -19.41 -16.29 -22.76
N ALA A 91 -19.39 -15.41 -21.77
CA ALA A 91 -18.17 -15.10 -21.01
C ALA A 91 -17.69 -16.29 -20.17
N GLU A 92 -18.60 -17.10 -19.61
CA GLU A 92 -18.26 -18.33 -18.90
C GLU A 92 -17.60 -19.35 -19.81
N LYS A 93 -18.18 -19.62 -21.00
CA LYS A 93 -17.57 -20.51 -22.01
C LYS A 93 -16.18 -20.07 -22.43
N MET A 94 -15.95 -18.76 -22.57
CA MET A 94 -14.62 -18.22 -22.89
C MET A 94 -13.63 -18.36 -21.73
N LYS A 95 -14.05 -18.13 -20.48
CA LYS A 95 -13.23 -18.31 -19.27
C LYS A 95 -12.79 -19.76 -19.10
N ASP A 96 -13.70 -20.71 -19.30
CA ASP A 96 -13.42 -22.15 -19.18
C ASP A 96 -12.42 -22.64 -20.22
N ALA A 97 -12.49 -22.08 -21.44
CA ALA A 97 -11.52 -22.33 -22.50
C ALA A 97 -10.16 -21.62 -22.29
N GLY A 98 -10.01 -20.79 -21.24
CA GLY A 98 -8.80 -19.99 -21.02
C GLY A 98 -8.63 -18.82 -21.99
N LEU A 99 -9.70 -18.40 -22.68
CA LEU A 99 -9.74 -17.27 -23.60
C LEU A 99 -10.19 -15.99 -22.90
N LEU A 100 -9.96 -14.83 -23.54
CA LEU A 100 -10.30 -13.52 -22.99
C LEU A 100 -11.62 -13.01 -23.60
N VAL A 101 -12.52 -12.51 -22.75
CA VAL A 101 -13.75 -11.82 -23.16
C VAL A 101 -13.39 -10.49 -23.85
N GLY A 102 -14.28 -10.01 -24.72
CA GLY A 102 -14.02 -8.88 -25.60
C GLY A 102 -13.68 -7.58 -24.88
N ASP A 103 -12.71 -6.82 -25.43
CA ASP A 103 -12.08 -5.70 -24.74
C ASP A 103 -13.07 -4.56 -24.43
N ARG A 104 -14.02 -4.31 -25.34
CA ARG A 104 -15.05 -3.27 -25.17
C ARG A 104 -15.93 -3.50 -23.94
N GLU A 105 -16.48 -4.70 -23.82
CA GLU A 105 -17.40 -5.06 -22.73
C GLU A 105 -16.69 -5.01 -21.38
N VAL A 106 -15.47 -5.55 -21.32
CA VAL A 106 -14.65 -5.54 -20.09
C VAL A 106 -14.34 -4.11 -19.65
N VAL A 107 -13.94 -3.23 -20.58
CA VAL A 107 -13.66 -1.82 -20.29
C VAL A 107 -14.91 -1.11 -19.79
N GLU A 108 -16.05 -1.31 -20.43
CA GLU A 108 -17.31 -0.66 -20.05
C GLU A 108 -17.76 -1.04 -18.64
N ILE A 109 -17.80 -2.34 -18.34
CA ILE A 109 -18.20 -2.84 -17.02
C ILE A 109 -17.23 -2.35 -15.94
N MET A 110 -15.92 -2.36 -16.24
CA MET A 110 -14.88 -1.93 -15.32
C MET A 110 -15.00 -0.44 -14.99
N LEU A 111 -15.16 0.44 -16.00
CA LEU A 111 -15.31 1.88 -15.77
C LEU A 111 -16.60 2.21 -15.00
N LYS A 112 -17.72 1.57 -15.33
CA LYS A 112 -18.98 1.71 -14.57
C LYS A 112 -18.81 1.33 -13.11
N LYS A 113 -18.12 0.21 -12.85
CA LYS A 113 -17.85 -0.26 -11.49
C LYS A 113 -16.96 0.69 -10.69
N LEU A 114 -15.92 1.24 -11.30
CA LEU A 114 -15.04 2.21 -10.64
C LEU A 114 -15.74 3.53 -10.25
N LEU A 115 -16.85 3.87 -10.90
CA LEU A 115 -17.64 5.06 -10.58
C LEU A 115 -18.57 4.86 -9.38
N GLU A 116 -18.71 3.64 -8.85
CA GLU A 116 -19.55 3.41 -7.69
C GLU A 116 -18.96 4.11 -6.44
N PRO A 117 -19.80 4.77 -5.60
CA PRO A 117 -19.32 5.57 -4.47
C PRO A 117 -18.44 4.81 -3.47
N ILE A 118 -18.59 3.49 -3.38
CA ILE A 118 -17.79 2.62 -2.52
C ILE A 118 -16.29 2.69 -2.87
N TYR A 119 -15.94 2.96 -4.14
CA TYR A 119 -14.56 3.04 -4.62
C TYR A 119 -13.94 4.44 -4.53
N LYS A 120 -14.63 5.43 -3.97
CA LYS A 120 -14.18 6.83 -3.95
C LYS A 120 -12.77 7.03 -3.36
N THR A 121 -12.42 6.28 -2.31
CA THR A 121 -11.12 6.42 -1.62
C THR A 121 -9.99 5.73 -2.38
N GLY A 122 -10.29 4.64 -3.07
CA GLY A 122 -9.36 3.88 -3.89
C GLY A 122 -9.96 2.54 -4.30
N ALA A 123 -9.35 1.90 -5.29
CA ALA A 123 -9.80 0.61 -5.81
C ALA A 123 -8.63 -0.32 -6.10
N VAL A 124 -8.85 -1.63 -5.87
CA VAL A 124 -7.97 -2.68 -6.38
C VAL A 124 -8.72 -3.44 -7.46
N VAL A 125 -8.19 -3.44 -8.67
CA VAL A 125 -8.74 -4.16 -9.82
C VAL A 125 -7.88 -5.40 -10.07
N ASP A 126 -8.42 -6.59 -9.80
CA ASP A 126 -7.72 -7.86 -10.02
C ASP A 126 -8.00 -8.39 -11.43
N GLY A 127 -6.92 -8.51 -12.20
CA GLY A 127 -6.93 -9.13 -13.50
C GLY A 127 -7.32 -8.18 -14.62
N PHE A 128 -7.00 -6.89 -14.50
CA PHE A 128 -7.02 -5.90 -15.57
C PHE A 128 -5.73 -5.07 -15.51
N PRO A 129 -5.14 -4.67 -16.65
CA PRO A 129 -5.44 -5.05 -18.03
C PRO A 129 -4.82 -6.40 -18.44
N ARG A 130 -5.46 -7.16 -19.34
CA ARG A 130 -4.98 -8.45 -19.88
C ARG A 130 -4.53 -8.41 -21.33
N THR A 131 -4.95 -7.41 -22.10
CA THR A 131 -4.64 -7.23 -23.52
C THR A 131 -3.93 -5.90 -23.76
N LYS A 132 -3.27 -5.77 -24.91
CA LYS A 132 -2.69 -4.47 -25.35
C LYS A 132 -3.74 -3.38 -25.46
N VAL A 133 -4.94 -3.71 -25.95
CA VAL A 133 -6.06 -2.76 -26.08
C VAL A 133 -6.48 -2.25 -24.70
N GLN A 134 -6.61 -3.13 -23.72
CA GLN A 134 -6.93 -2.74 -22.34
C GLN A 134 -5.82 -1.88 -21.71
N VAL A 135 -4.55 -2.19 -21.98
CA VAL A 135 -3.40 -1.37 -21.54
C VAL A 135 -3.51 0.06 -22.10
N GLU A 136 -3.80 0.21 -23.39
CA GLU A 136 -4.03 1.53 -23.98
C GLU A 136 -5.27 2.22 -23.38
N CYS A 137 -6.35 1.49 -23.09
CA CYS A 137 -7.51 2.05 -22.39
C CYS A 137 -7.16 2.57 -20.98
N VAL A 138 -6.24 1.93 -20.25
CA VAL A 138 -5.74 2.45 -18.96
C VAL A 138 -5.01 3.78 -19.14
N LYS A 139 -4.18 3.90 -20.19
CA LYS A 139 -3.48 5.16 -20.50
C LYS A 139 -4.46 6.28 -20.86
N LEU A 140 -5.46 5.97 -21.69
CA LEU A 140 -6.52 6.92 -22.08
C LEU A 140 -7.37 7.35 -20.88
N LEU A 141 -7.73 6.41 -19.99
CA LEU A 141 -8.40 6.73 -18.74
C LEU A 141 -7.60 7.75 -17.93
N TYR A 142 -6.31 7.48 -17.71
CA TYR A 142 -5.44 8.38 -16.95
C TYR A 142 -5.39 9.79 -17.55
N GLN A 143 -5.24 9.88 -18.88
CA GLN A 143 -5.27 11.16 -19.60
C GLN A 143 -6.59 11.90 -19.39
N LYS A 144 -7.73 11.21 -19.53
CA LYS A 144 -9.05 11.81 -19.27
C LYS A 144 -9.23 12.31 -17.85
N LEU A 145 -8.74 11.57 -16.86
CA LEU A 145 -8.80 12.02 -15.46
C LEU A 145 -7.96 13.28 -15.22
N ILE A 146 -6.82 13.41 -15.90
CA ILE A 146 -6.01 14.64 -15.88
C ILE A 146 -6.77 15.80 -16.57
N GLU A 147 -7.38 15.56 -17.72
CA GLU A 147 -8.19 16.56 -18.43
C GLU A 147 -9.34 17.08 -17.55
N LEU A 148 -10.09 16.18 -16.91
CA LEU A 148 -11.15 16.54 -15.96
C LEU A 148 -10.62 17.35 -14.77
N ARG A 149 -9.48 16.93 -14.18
CA ARG A 149 -8.82 17.69 -13.10
C ARG A 149 -8.48 19.11 -13.54
N LEU A 150 -7.91 19.28 -14.73
CA LEU A 150 -7.55 20.60 -15.25
C LEU A 150 -8.79 21.46 -15.54
N LYS A 151 -9.83 20.86 -16.12
CA LYS A 151 -11.09 21.52 -16.45
C LYS A 151 -11.84 22.01 -15.22
N PHE A 152 -11.92 21.21 -14.16
CA PHE A 152 -12.61 21.56 -12.91
C PHE A 152 -11.72 22.27 -11.89
N LYS A 153 -10.45 22.55 -12.24
CA LYS A 153 -9.51 23.28 -11.37
C LYS A 153 -10.07 24.67 -11.04
N GLY A 154 -10.16 24.99 -9.75
CA GLY A 154 -10.67 26.29 -9.28
C GLY A 154 -12.20 26.42 -9.31
N THR A 155 -12.93 25.34 -9.61
CA THR A 155 -14.39 25.25 -9.46
C THR A 155 -14.76 24.60 -8.11
N LEU A 156 -16.04 24.64 -7.74
CA LEU A 156 -16.56 23.92 -6.56
C LEU A 156 -16.37 22.39 -6.65
N PHE A 157 -16.19 21.84 -7.85
CA PHE A 157 -15.96 20.40 -8.06
C PHE A 157 -14.50 19.97 -7.91
N SER A 158 -13.57 20.90 -7.65
CA SER A 158 -12.14 20.61 -7.59
C SER A 158 -11.76 19.56 -6.53
N GLU A 159 -12.57 19.37 -5.50
CA GLU A 159 -12.33 18.34 -4.47
C GLU A 159 -12.60 16.91 -4.95
N HIS A 160 -13.41 16.75 -6.02
CA HIS A 160 -13.77 15.45 -6.59
C HIS A 160 -12.80 15.00 -7.68
N PHE A 161 -12.12 15.93 -8.34
CA PHE A 161 -11.16 15.65 -9.42
C PHE A 161 -9.72 15.84 -8.95
N LYS A 162 -9.23 14.85 -8.20
CA LYS A 162 -7.85 14.82 -7.69
C LYS A 162 -6.88 14.27 -8.73
N LYS A 163 -5.57 14.45 -8.50
CA LYS A 163 -4.53 13.81 -9.31
C LYS A 163 -4.69 12.28 -9.21
N PRO A 164 -4.91 11.57 -10.33
CA PRO A 164 -5.02 10.11 -10.31
C PRO A 164 -3.66 9.47 -10.02
N HIS A 165 -3.64 8.39 -9.23
CA HIS A 165 -2.46 7.58 -8.93
C HIS A 165 -2.74 6.14 -9.34
N PHE A 166 -2.07 5.69 -10.41
CA PHE A 166 -2.21 4.33 -10.92
C PHE A 166 -1.00 3.51 -10.51
N HIS A 167 -1.25 2.39 -9.85
CA HIS A 167 -0.24 1.44 -9.39
C HIS A 167 -0.39 0.15 -10.20
N ILE A 168 0.61 -0.19 -11.01
CA ILE A 168 0.66 -1.44 -11.76
C ILE A 168 1.38 -2.46 -10.90
N VAL A 169 0.66 -3.42 -10.34
CA VAL A 169 1.24 -4.45 -9.48
C VAL A 169 1.31 -5.76 -10.26
N VAL A 170 2.51 -6.33 -10.39
CA VAL A 170 2.71 -7.59 -11.13
C VAL A 170 3.31 -8.64 -10.21
N LEU A 171 2.49 -9.61 -9.79
CA LEU A 171 2.95 -10.82 -9.09
C LEU A 171 3.52 -11.81 -10.10
N PHE A 172 4.84 -12.01 -10.04
CA PHE A 172 5.57 -12.85 -10.98
C PHE A 172 6.03 -14.17 -10.35
N ILE A 173 5.76 -15.27 -11.06
CA ILE A 173 6.35 -16.60 -10.83
C ILE A 173 6.78 -17.18 -12.18
N ASP A 174 7.72 -18.12 -12.16
CA ASP A 174 8.13 -18.79 -13.39
C ASP A 174 7.08 -19.82 -13.88
N GLU A 175 7.28 -20.30 -15.11
CA GLU A 175 6.37 -21.23 -15.78
C GLU A 175 6.19 -22.53 -15.00
N LYS A 176 7.29 -23.08 -14.50
CA LYS A 176 7.32 -24.36 -13.81
C LYS A 176 6.53 -24.27 -12.50
N GLU A 177 6.77 -23.22 -11.72
CA GLU A 177 6.06 -22.98 -10.47
C GLU A 177 4.58 -22.63 -10.72
N SER A 178 4.27 -21.87 -11.78
CA SER A 178 2.90 -21.56 -12.20
C SER A 178 2.09 -22.82 -12.52
N VAL A 179 2.62 -23.69 -13.38
CA VAL A 179 1.94 -24.95 -13.75
C VAL A 179 1.78 -25.83 -12.51
N LYS A 180 2.85 -25.98 -11.71
CA LYS A 180 2.81 -26.74 -10.46
C LYS A 180 1.70 -26.26 -9.52
N ARG A 181 1.60 -24.95 -9.27
CA ARG A 181 0.58 -24.37 -8.38
C ARG A 181 -0.84 -24.52 -8.90
N GLN A 182 -1.05 -24.37 -10.21
CA GLN A 182 -2.36 -24.57 -10.83
C GLN A 182 -2.82 -26.03 -10.69
N VAL A 183 -1.95 -26.98 -11.03
CA VAL A 183 -2.27 -28.42 -10.91
C VAL A 183 -2.47 -28.83 -9.46
N ASN A 184 -1.67 -28.31 -8.53
CA ASN A 184 -1.84 -28.58 -7.11
C ASN A 184 -3.19 -28.06 -6.59
N ARG A 185 -3.56 -26.83 -6.97
CA ARG A 185 -4.88 -26.26 -6.64
C ARG A 185 -6.03 -27.15 -7.16
N GLY A 186 -5.91 -27.66 -8.39
CA GLY A 186 -6.90 -28.57 -8.97
C GLY A 186 -7.05 -29.84 -8.13
N ARG A 187 -5.94 -30.47 -7.74
CA ARG A 187 -5.95 -31.68 -6.88
C ARG A 187 -6.53 -31.42 -5.50
N GLU A 188 -6.14 -30.32 -4.86
CA GLU A 188 -6.67 -29.94 -3.53
C GLU A 188 -8.17 -29.68 -3.58
N ALA A 189 -8.65 -29.00 -4.63
CA ALA A 189 -10.08 -28.76 -4.82
C ALA A 189 -10.87 -30.05 -5.10
N GLN A 190 -10.31 -31.01 -5.85
CA GLN A 190 -10.94 -32.33 -6.04
C GLN A 190 -11.07 -33.08 -4.71
N ALA A 191 -9.98 -33.19 -3.95
CA ALA A 191 -9.98 -33.89 -2.67
C ALA A 191 -10.95 -33.25 -1.65
N HIS A 192 -10.96 -31.91 -1.55
CA HIS A 192 -11.91 -31.17 -0.71
C HIS A 192 -13.36 -31.42 -1.14
N ASN A 193 -13.64 -31.39 -2.43
CA ASN A 193 -14.99 -31.61 -2.95
C ASN A 193 -15.49 -33.04 -2.73
N GLU A 194 -14.61 -34.04 -2.83
CA GLU A 194 -14.91 -35.43 -2.49
C GLU A 194 -15.25 -35.55 -0.98
N GLU A 195 -14.46 -34.95 -0.11
CA GLU A 195 -14.72 -34.94 1.34
C GLU A 195 -16.04 -34.24 1.71
N VAL A 196 -16.36 -33.11 1.07
CA VAL A 196 -17.63 -32.40 1.27
C VAL A 196 -18.81 -33.25 0.77
N GLN A 197 -18.66 -33.96 -0.35
CA GLN A 197 -19.69 -34.86 -0.87
C GLN A 197 -19.93 -36.07 0.03
N GLU A 198 -18.88 -36.63 0.63
CA GLU A 198 -18.96 -37.77 1.54
C GLU A 198 -19.52 -37.38 2.92
N SER A 199 -19.04 -36.27 3.48
CA SER A 199 -19.42 -35.80 4.82
C SER A 199 -20.75 -35.03 4.84
N GLY A 200 -21.15 -34.44 3.72
CA GLY A 200 -22.29 -33.52 3.63
C GLY A 200 -22.06 -32.18 4.33
N VAL A 201 -20.84 -31.89 4.78
CA VAL A 201 -20.49 -30.68 5.55
C VAL A 201 -19.45 -29.86 4.79
N GLY A 202 -19.77 -28.59 4.51
CA GLY A 202 -18.87 -27.64 3.85
C GLY A 202 -19.41 -27.13 2.51
N GLU A 203 -18.67 -26.23 1.88
CA GLU A 203 -18.98 -25.70 0.56
C GLU A 203 -18.02 -26.28 -0.48
N LEU A 204 -18.55 -26.56 -1.68
CA LEU A 204 -17.73 -27.03 -2.79
C LEU A 204 -16.83 -25.90 -3.30
N GLN A 205 -15.57 -26.23 -3.52
CA GLN A 205 -14.60 -25.36 -4.15
C GLN A 205 -14.74 -25.42 -5.68
N GLU A 206 -14.53 -24.28 -6.33
CA GLU A 206 -14.55 -24.17 -7.79
C GLU A 206 -13.48 -25.06 -8.42
N LEU A 207 -13.91 -26.03 -9.24
CA LEU A 207 -13.01 -26.90 -9.99
C LEU A 207 -12.82 -26.35 -11.41
N ARG A 208 -11.62 -25.83 -11.69
CA ARG A 208 -11.32 -25.24 -12.99
C ARG A 208 -10.80 -26.32 -13.94
N PRO A 209 -11.39 -26.50 -15.14
CA PRO A 209 -10.93 -27.50 -16.11
C PRO A 209 -9.44 -27.39 -16.42
N THR A 210 -8.93 -26.15 -16.49
CA THR A 210 -7.52 -25.87 -16.80
C THR A 210 -6.54 -26.26 -15.70
N ASP A 211 -7.02 -26.49 -14.48
CA ASP A 211 -6.19 -26.91 -13.35
C ASP A 211 -6.03 -28.44 -13.30
N LEU A 212 -6.87 -29.17 -14.04
CA LEU A 212 -6.84 -30.64 -14.11
C LEU A 212 -5.88 -31.16 -15.19
N ASP A 213 -5.60 -30.34 -16.20
CA ASP A 213 -4.70 -30.66 -17.30
C ASP A 213 -3.44 -29.77 -17.27
N PRO A 214 -2.24 -30.36 -17.07
CA PRO A 214 -0.98 -29.62 -17.15
C PRO A 214 -0.76 -28.88 -18.48
N ALA A 215 -1.25 -29.40 -19.60
CA ALA A 215 -1.12 -28.73 -20.90
C ALA A 215 -1.99 -27.48 -20.98
N ALA A 216 -3.23 -27.54 -20.49
CA ALA A 216 -4.09 -26.37 -20.33
C ALA A 216 -3.48 -25.32 -19.38
N ALA A 217 -2.94 -25.75 -18.22
CA ALA A 217 -2.26 -24.86 -17.27
C ALA A 217 -1.05 -24.14 -17.90
N LEU A 218 -0.29 -24.86 -18.73
CA LEU A 218 0.84 -24.31 -19.50
C LEU A 218 0.38 -23.29 -20.54
N ASN A 219 -0.68 -23.60 -21.30
CA ASN A 219 -1.25 -22.68 -22.29
C ASN A 219 -1.75 -21.37 -21.66
N ARG A 220 -2.30 -21.42 -20.45
CA ARG A 220 -2.67 -20.20 -19.69
C ARG A 220 -1.46 -19.35 -19.36
N TYR A 221 -0.37 -19.96 -18.91
CA TYR A 221 0.85 -19.23 -18.59
C TYR A 221 1.47 -18.60 -19.84
N ARG A 222 1.54 -19.34 -20.96
CA ARG A 222 2.00 -18.81 -22.25
C ARG A 222 1.17 -17.62 -22.72
N THR A 223 -0.15 -17.74 -22.66
CA THR A 223 -1.07 -16.65 -23.01
C THR A 223 -0.80 -15.39 -22.18
N PHE A 224 -0.61 -15.54 -20.85
CA PHE A 224 -0.22 -14.43 -19.99
C PHE A 224 1.12 -13.81 -20.42
N LYS A 225 2.15 -14.64 -20.65
CA LYS A 225 3.50 -14.16 -20.98
C LYS A 225 3.55 -13.43 -22.33
N GLU A 226 2.84 -13.94 -23.33
CA GLU A 226 2.83 -13.40 -24.70
C GLU A 226 1.93 -12.18 -24.86
N LYS A 227 0.71 -12.24 -24.31
CA LYS A 227 -0.31 -11.20 -24.55
C LYS A 227 -0.34 -10.12 -23.47
N THR A 228 -0.12 -10.50 -22.21
CA THR A 228 -0.33 -9.60 -21.06
C THR A 228 0.99 -9.04 -20.55
N TYR A 229 1.99 -9.89 -20.30
CA TYR A 229 3.23 -9.47 -19.63
C TYR A 229 4.01 -8.44 -20.45
N GLY A 230 4.13 -8.64 -21.77
CA GLY A 230 4.76 -7.65 -22.65
C GLY A 230 4.07 -6.29 -22.58
N ALA A 231 2.74 -6.27 -22.63
CA ALA A 231 1.96 -5.02 -22.60
C ALA A 231 2.03 -4.29 -21.25
N LEU A 232 2.12 -5.03 -20.13
CA LEU A 232 2.26 -4.44 -18.80
C LEU A 232 3.60 -3.73 -18.62
N ARG A 233 4.67 -4.19 -19.29
CA ARG A 233 5.98 -3.53 -19.21
C ARG A 233 5.95 -2.11 -19.77
N ASP A 234 5.12 -1.85 -20.77
CA ASP A 234 4.99 -0.52 -21.39
C ASP A 234 4.38 0.50 -20.41
N LEU A 235 3.68 0.05 -19.37
CA LEU A 235 3.11 0.91 -18.34
C LEU A 235 4.14 1.41 -17.32
N ARG A 236 5.32 0.78 -17.24
CA ARG A 236 6.38 1.13 -16.29
C ARG A 236 6.92 2.54 -16.49
N GLU A 237 6.88 3.05 -17.73
CA GLU A 237 7.38 4.39 -18.05
C GLU A 237 6.39 5.50 -17.66
N ILE A 238 5.14 5.14 -17.36
CA ILE A 238 4.04 6.09 -17.17
C ILE A 238 3.51 6.05 -15.72
N PHE A 239 3.48 4.87 -15.11
CA PHE A 239 2.83 4.61 -13.82
C PHE A 239 3.77 3.99 -12.79
N PHE A 240 3.37 4.04 -11.52
CA PHE A 240 4.07 3.36 -10.44
C PHE A 240 4.01 1.85 -10.67
N TYR A 241 5.14 1.24 -11.02
CA TYR A 241 5.21 -0.16 -11.42
C TYR A 241 5.92 -1.00 -10.36
N HIS A 242 5.18 -1.95 -9.79
CA HIS A 242 5.61 -2.83 -8.70
C HIS A 242 5.79 -4.24 -9.23
N PHE A 243 7.04 -4.68 -9.36
CA PHE A 243 7.35 -6.03 -9.83
C PHE A 243 7.71 -6.92 -8.65
N ILE A 244 6.81 -7.84 -8.30
CA ILE A 244 6.92 -8.58 -7.04
C ILE A 244 7.16 -10.05 -7.35
N ASN A 245 8.27 -10.56 -6.83
CA ASN A 245 8.56 -12.00 -6.90
C ASN A 245 7.62 -12.77 -5.96
N ALA A 246 6.73 -13.57 -6.52
CA ALA A 246 5.73 -14.35 -5.79
C ALA A 246 6.14 -15.83 -5.53
N HIS A 247 7.44 -16.14 -5.60
CA HIS A 247 7.98 -17.44 -5.18
C HIS A 247 8.08 -17.57 -3.65
N GLY A 248 8.01 -18.80 -3.14
CA GLY A 248 8.13 -19.10 -1.71
C GLY A 248 6.78 -19.11 -0.98
N SER A 249 6.83 -19.00 0.35
CA SER A 249 5.65 -19.02 1.22
C SER A 249 4.81 -17.75 1.10
N LEU A 250 3.53 -17.85 1.49
CA LEU A 250 2.61 -16.71 1.48
C LEU A 250 3.14 -15.54 2.32
N GLU A 251 3.72 -15.81 3.48
CA GLU A 251 4.30 -14.80 4.37
C GLU A 251 5.47 -14.07 3.70
N ALA A 252 6.39 -14.81 3.06
CA ALA A 252 7.51 -14.20 2.36
C ALA A 252 7.06 -13.34 1.17
N VAL A 253 6.02 -13.76 0.45
CA VAL A 253 5.43 -12.94 -0.63
C VAL A 253 4.77 -11.69 -0.08
N ARG A 254 4.02 -11.80 1.03
CA ARG A 254 3.40 -10.65 1.71
C ARG A 254 4.42 -9.64 2.21
N GLN A 255 5.55 -10.11 2.76
CA GLN A 255 6.64 -9.24 3.15
C GLN A 255 7.22 -8.46 1.96
N ARG A 256 7.43 -9.11 0.81
CA ARG A 256 7.90 -8.42 -0.40
C ARG A 256 6.87 -7.42 -0.94
N ILE A 257 5.58 -7.76 -0.87
CA ILE A 257 4.49 -6.83 -1.23
C ILE A 257 4.56 -5.59 -0.34
N ASP A 258 4.71 -5.78 0.98
CA ASP A 258 4.82 -4.70 1.95
C ASP A 258 6.05 -3.82 1.69
N GLU A 259 7.24 -4.42 1.48
CA GLU A 259 8.48 -3.69 1.16
C GLU A 259 8.35 -2.84 -0.12
N GLU A 260 7.80 -3.41 -1.19
CA GLU A 260 7.66 -2.73 -2.49
C GLU A 260 6.63 -1.58 -2.42
N LEU A 261 5.48 -1.82 -1.80
CA LEU A 261 4.42 -0.81 -1.67
C LEU A 261 4.77 0.27 -0.63
N ARG A 262 5.65 0.01 0.36
CA ARG A 262 6.18 1.02 1.29
C ARG A 262 7.03 2.06 0.60
N TYR A 263 7.95 1.62 -0.26
CA TYR A 263 8.93 2.50 -0.90
C TYR A 263 8.25 3.63 -1.70
N GLN A 264 7.19 3.31 -2.43
CA GLN A 264 6.48 4.27 -3.29
C GLN A 264 5.43 5.15 -2.59
N GLY A 265 4.94 4.75 -1.40
CA GLY A 265 3.99 5.58 -0.63
C GLY A 265 4.57 6.97 -0.26
N SER A 266 5.90 7.08 -0.23
CA SER A 266 6.61 8.35 -0.02
C SER A 266 6.56 9.33 -1.22
N LEU A 267 6.18 8.84 -2.41
CA LEU A 267 6.18 9.57 -3.68
C LEU A 267 4.76 9.94 -4.18
N GLU A 268 3.72 9.61 -3.41
CA GLU A 268 2.30 9.82 -3.78
C GLU A 268 1.80 11.26 -3.50
N LEU A 269 2.69 12.14 -3.04
CA LEU A 269 2.39 13.54 -2.81
C LEU A 269 2.58 14.34 -4.11
N ASP A 270 1.74 15.35 -4.31
CA ASP A 270 1.96 16.30 -5.40
C ASP A 270 3.27 17.06 -5.16
N GLU A 271 3.99 17.45 -6.22
CA GLU A 271 5.35 18.01 -6.15
C GLU A 271 5.42 19.21 -5.17
N ALA A 272 4.49 20.16 -5.30
CA ALA A 272 4.39 21.30 -4.39
C ALA A 272 4.08 20.93 -2.93
N THR A 273 3.51 19.75 -2.67
CA THR A 273 3.26 19.24 -1.32
C THR A 273 4.50 18.51 -0.79
N TYR A 274 5.13 17.70 -1.63
CA TYR A 274 6.37 16.99 -1.30
C TYR A 274 7.49 17.96 -0.95
N ASP A 275 7.74 18.98 -1.77
CA ASP A 275 8.78 20.00 -1.52
C ASP A 275 8.60 20.70 -0.16
N ARG A 276 7.36 20.83 0.31
CA ARG A 276 7.02 21.46 1.58
C ARG A 276 7.17 20.57 2.80
N ILE A 277 7.31 19.26 2.64
CA ILE A 277 7.40 18.34 3.79
C ILE A 277 8.59 17.40 3.73
N SER A 278 9.28 17.30 2.61
CA SER A 278 10.42 16.40 2.37
C SER A 278 11.62 16.67 3.28
N HIS A 279 11.72 17.88 3.84
CA HIS A 279 12.73 18.25 4.82
C HIS A 279 12.47 17.68 6.23
N ILE A 280 11.26 17.14 6.47
CA ILE A 280 10.95 16.41 7.70
C ILE A 280 11.29 14.93 7.46
N PRO A 281 12.24 14.35 8.21
CA PRO A 281 12.63 12.96 8.01
C PRO A 281 11.46 12.03 8.34
N VAL A 282 11.36 10.92 7.60
CA VAL A 282 10.37 9.88 7.87
C VAL A 282 10.69 9.22 9.22
N ALA A 283 9.67 8.95 10.05
CA ALA A 283 9.89 8.43 11.40
C ALA A 283 10.83 7.20 11.45
N ASN A 284 10.71 6.28 10.49
CA ASN A 284 11.56 5.10 10.42
C ASN A 284 13.03 5.41 10.04
N THR A 285 13.29 6.50 9.31
CA THR A 285 14.66 6.93 9.02
C THR A 285 15.31 7.60 10.22
N ILE A 286 14.54 8.18 11.15
CA ILE A 286 15.07 8.78 12.38
C ILE A 286 15.73 7.71 13.25
N SER A 287 15.17 6.50 13.32
CA SER A 287 15.76 5.39 14.08
C SER A 287 16.92 4.70 13.37
N LYS A 288 17.03 4.87 12.05
CA LYS A 288 18.05 4.23 11.22
C LYS A 288 19.39 4.93 11.47
N HIS A 289 20.33 4.21 12.09
CA HIS A 289 21.62 4.72 12.59
C HIS A 289 21.60 5.51 13.90
N ALA A 290 20.42 5.69 14.53
CA ALA A 290 20.29 6.46 15.78
C ALA A 290 21.27 6.01 16.89
N ARG A 291 21.58 4.71 16.98
CA ARG A 291 22.57 4.19 17.93
C ARG A 291 24.00 4.65 17.60
N GLN A 292 24.40 4.61 16.34
CA GLN A 292 25.75 5.05 15.94
C GLN A 292 25.88 6.56 16.16
N ASP A 293 24.87 7.33 15.74
CA ASP A 293 24.84 8.78 15.93
C ASP A 293 24.86 9.17 17.42
N LEU A 294 24.22 8.38 18.28
CA LEU A 294 24.26 8.57 19.74
C LEU A 294 25.68 8.41 20.29
N VAL A 295 26.39 7.34 19.88
CA VAL A 295 27.76 7.10 20.32
C VAL A 295 28.68 8.24 19.86
N ASP A 296 28.57 8.63 18.59
CA ASP A 296 29.39 9.70 18.03
C ASP A 296 29.15 11.05 18.73
N ARG A 297 27.90 11.34 19.14
CA ARG A 297 27.58 12.54 19.94
C ARG A 297 28.18 12.50 21.33
N LEU A 298 28.09 11.36 22.03
CA LEU A 298 28.65 11.21 23.37
C LEU A 298 30.18 11.37 23.38
N ASP A 299 30.87 10.76 22.40
CA ASP A 299 32.32 10.93 22.24
C ASP A 299 32.66 12.41 21.94
N ALA A 300 31.87 13.06 21.08
CA ALA A 300 32.07 14.48 20.75
C ALA A 300 31.83 15.43 21.94
N TYR A 301 30.91 15.11 22.86
CA TYR A 301 30.69 15.92 24.07
C TYR A 301 31.94 15.95 24.94
N VAL A 302 32.58 14.81 25.16
CA VAL A 302 33.81 14.72 25.96
C VAL A 302 34.96 15.48 25.30
N GLU A 303 35.08 15.41 23.97
CA GLU A 303 36.15 16.09 23.24
C GLU A 303 35.98 17.62 23.16
N ARG A 304 34.74 18.11 23.02
CA ARG A 304 34.46 19.53 22.76
C ARG A 304 34.12 20.33 24.01
N ASP A 305 33.35 19.74 24.92
CA ASP A 305 32.82 20.42 26.10
C ASP A 305 32.71 19.45 27.29
N GLY A 306 33.87 18.88 27.66
CA GLY A 306 33.96 17.92 28.75
C GLY A 306 33.51 18.48 30.10
N GLU A 307 33.73 19.77 30.38
CA GLU A 307 33.32 20.39 31.65
C GLU A 307 31.79 20.43 31.78
N HIS A 308 31.04 20.85 30.75
CA HIS A 308 29.57 20.82 30.81
C HIS A 308 29.04 19.38 30.84
N PHE A 309 29.66 18.47 30.10
CA PHE A 309 29.26 17.06 30.13
C PHE A 309 29.44 16.46 31.53
N GLU A 310 30.55 16.74 32.22
CA GLU A 310 30.77 16.34 33.61
C GLU A 310 29.71 16.91 34.55
N GLN A 311 29.33 18.18 34.39
CA GLN A 311 28.25 18.78 35.19
C GLN A 311 26.90 18.09 34.98
N VAL A 312 26.56 17.71 33.74
CA VAL A 312 25.33 16.96 33.44
C VAL A 312 25.37 15.57 34.06
N VAL A 313 26.51 14.88 33.97
CA VAL A 313 26.68 13.55 34.59
C VAL A 313 26.56 13.64 36.12
N ALA A 314 27.17 14.64 36.74
CA ALA A 314 27.05 14.91 38.17
C ALA A 314 25.60 15.18 38.57
N LEU A 315 24.89 16.01 37.80
CA LEU A 315 23.46 16.29 38.01
C LEU A 315 22.62 15.00 37.94
N ILE A 316 22.86 14.13 36.95
CA ILE A 316 22.16 12.83 36.86
C ILE A 316 22.44 12.00 38.12
N GLN A 317 23.70 11.90 38.52
CA GLN A 317 24.12 11.06 39.63
C GLN A 317 23.57 11.55 40.98
N GLU A 318 23.58 12.86 41.23
CA GLU A 318 23.23 13.44 42.52
C GLU A 318 21.71 13.69 42.66
N ASP A 319 21.06 14.18 41.60
CA ASP A 319 19.65 14.60 41.68
C ASP A 319 18.69 13.53 41.12
N PHE A 320 19.06 12.84 40.05
CA PHE A 320 18.13 11.94 39.33
C PHE A 320 18.19 10.51 39.86
N MET A 321 19.39 9.94 39.99
CA MET A 321 19.56 8.54 40.36
C MET A 321 18.91 8.16 41.70
N PRO A 322 19.00 8.97 42.78
CA PRO A 322 18.32 8.63 44.04
C PRO A 322 16.80 8.51 43.91
N ILE A 323 16.18 9.26 42.97
CA ILE A 323 14.75 9.19 42.70
C ILE A 323 14.44 7.98 41.80
N ILE A 324 15.23 7.77 40.75
CA ILE A 324 15.07 6.65 39.80
C ILE A 324 15.19 5.30 40.53
N GLU A 325 16.20 5.14 41.39
CA GLU A 325 16.42 3.91 42.15
C GLU A 325 15.24 3.58 43.07
N ARG A 326 14.64 4.59 43.70
CA ARG A 326 13.42 4.41 44.52
C ARG A 326 12.21 3.96 43.71
N HIS A 327 12.20 4.22 42.40
CA HIS A 327 11.16 3.82 41.46
C HIS A 327 11.49 2.55 40.68
N ALA A 328 12.53 1.80 41.08
CA ALA A 328 13.01 0.61 40.38
C ALA A 328 11.93 -0.48 40.17
N ILE A 329 10.93 -0.53 41.04
CA ILE A 329 9.79 -1.45 40.91
C ILE A 329 8.85 -0.98 39.81
N SER A 330 8.45 0.30 39.82
CA SER A 330 7.51 0.86 38.85
C SER A 330 8.09 0.97 37.44
N GLY A 331 9.42 1.05 37.31
CA GLY A 331 10.08 1.29 36.02
C GLY A 331 9.80 2.68 35.43
N THR A 332 9.30 3.63 36.23
CA THR A 332 9.02 5.00 35.79
C THR A 332 9.24 5.98 36.93
N ALA A 333 10.01 7.04 36.68
CA ALA A 333 10.29 8.11 37.63
C ALA A 333 9.97 9.47 37.01
N VAL A 334 9.51 10.41 37.82
CA VAL A 334 9.32 11.81 37.43
C VAL A 334 10.19 12.67 38.34
N VAL A 335 11.17 13.34 37.75
CA VAL A 335 12.09 14.26 38.45
C VAL A 335 11.73 15.68 38.05
N ASN A 336 11.49 16.56 39.02
CA ASN A 336 11.35 18.00 38.76
C ASN A 336 12.61 18.69 39.29
N THR A 337 13.28 19.47 38.46
CA THR A 337 14.49 20.20 38.85
C THR A 337 14.45 21.65 38.35
N GLU A 338 15.07 22.54 39.11
CA GLU A 338 15.29 23.95 38.78
C GLU A 338 16.77 24.21 38.46
N SER A 339 17.53 23.15 38.18
CA SER A 339 18.98 23.23 37.93
C SER A 339 19.29 24.24 36.82
N PRO A 340 20.17 25.23 37.07
CA PRO A 340 20.61 26.20 36.06
C PRO A 340 21.23 25.54 34.82
N ILE A 341 21.84 24.36 34.99
CA ILE A 341 22.52 23.62 33.92
C ILE A 341 21.55 23.29 32.78
N LEU A 342 20.30 22.91 33.10
CA LEU A 342 19.32 22.50 32.09
C LEU A 342 18.70 23.66 31.31
N HIS A 343 19.03 24.92 31.65
CA HIS A 343 18.66 26.06 30.81
C HIS A 343 19.45 26.12 29.50
N ASP A 344 20.60 25.44 29.44
CA ASP A 344 21.35 25.24 28.21
C ASP A 344 20.72 24.11 27.37
N PRO A 345 20.30 24.39 26.11
CA PRO A 345 19.83 23.37 25.19
C PRO A 345 20.82 22.22 24.97
N GLU A 346 22.13 22.47 25.02
CA GLU A 346 23.15 21.43 24.81
C GLU A 346 23.22 20.47 26.00
N ALA A 347 23.11 21.00 27.22
CA ALA A 347 23.01 20.18 28.44
C ALA A 347 21.74 19.31 28.47
N LEU A 348 20.62 19.80 27.93
CA LEU A 348 19.40 18.99 27.75
C LEU A 348 19.61 17.84 26.78
N ALA A 349 20.32 18.07 25.68
CA ALA A 349 20.67 17.03 24.73
C ALA A 349 21.59 15.98 25.36
N MET A 350 22.63 16.41 26.08
CA MET A 350 23.53 15.52 26.84
C MET A 350 22.75 14.68 27.85
N LEU A 351 21.81 15.27 28.60
CA LEU A 351 20.97 14.56 29.56
C LEU A 351 20.18 13.42 28.89
N ILE A 352 19.52 13.71 27.76
CA ILE A 352 18.73 12.74 27.00
C ILE A 352 19.62 11.63 26.43
N ASP A 353 20.78 11.99 25.89
CA ASP A 353 21.72 11.04 25.29
C ASP A 353 22.34 10.11 26.34
N VAL A 354 22.75 10.63 27.51
CA VAL A 354 23.26 9.81 28.62
C VAL A 354 22.19 8.84 29.11
N PHE A 355 20.95 9.29 29.30
CA PHE A 355 19.86 8.38 29.67
C PHE A 355 19.62 7.31 28.60
N SER A 356 19.63 7.69 27.33
CA SER A 356 19.40 6.77 26.20
C SER A 356 20.49 5.70 26.10
N GLU A 357 21.76 6.07 26.27
CA GLU A 357 22.88 5.12 26.27
C GLU A 357 22.80 4.14 27.44
N ARG A 358 22.44 4.64 28.64
CA ARG A 358 22.30 3.82 29.85
C ARG A 358 21.01 2.97 29.88
N GLY A 359 20.21 3.00 28.81
CA GLY A 359 19.02 2.17 28.65
C GLY A 359 17.74 2.74 29.26
N TYR A 360 17.72 4.04 29.55
CA TYR A 360 16.54 4.76 30.01
C TYR A 360 15.87 5.51 28.85
N HIS A 361 14.57 5.74 28.95
CA HIS A 361 13.82 6.60 28.05
C HIS A 361 13.43 7.89 28.77
N ALA A 362 14.13 8.97 28.47
CA ALA A 362 13.90 10.28 29.06
C ALA A 362 13.04 11.17 28.16
N ILE A 363 12.06 11.85 28.76
CA ILE A 363 11.25 12.90 28.13
C ILE A 363 11.35 14.13 29.03
N VAL A 364 11.75 15.27 28.48
CA VAL A 364 11.95 16.52 29.23
C VAL A 364 10.90 17.55 28.83
N ASP A 365 10.17 18.08 29.81
CA ASP A 365 9.21 19.17 29.64
C ASP A 365 9.64 20.40 30.46
N LEU A 366 9.76 21.57 29.83
CA LEU A 366 9.98 22.83 30.54
C LEU A 366 8.65 23.48 30.91
N HIS A 367 8.34 23.54 32.20
CA HIS A 367 7.19 24.27 32.75
C HIS A 367 7.64 25.66 33.21
N ARG A 368 6.92 26.69 32.77
CA ARG A 368 7.15 28.09 33.18
C ARG A 368 5.93 28.59 33.95
N GLU A 369 6.12 28.92 35.20
CA GLU A 369 5.06 29.44 36.08
C GLU A 369 5.38 30.86 36.51
N GLU A 370 4.40 31.76 36.41
CA GLU A 370 4.53 33.13 36.89
C GLU A 370 4.21 33.15 38.38
N ILE A 371 5.21 33.44 39.22
CA ILE A 371 5.07 33.46 40.68
C ILE A 371 5.26 34.87 41.24
N PRO A 372 4.56 35.24 42.31
CA PRO A 372 4.80 36.50 43.00
C PRO A 372 6.26 36.61 43.48
N ASP A 373 6.89 37.75 43.22
CA ASP A 373 8.28 38.04 43.59
C ASP A 373 8.36 39.17 44.64
N SER A 374 7.72 40.30 44.36
CA SER A 374 7.73 41.46 45.26
C SER A 374 6.46 42.30 45.11
N ILE A 375 6.22 43.22 46.03
CA ILE A 375 5.08 44.16 45.97
C ILE A 375 5.64 45.57 45.86
N ASP A 376 5.16 46.35 44.90
CA ASP A 376 5.48 47.77 44.80
C ASP A 376 4.87 48.53 46.00
N PRO A 377 5.67 49.15 46.88
CA PRO A 377 5.17 49.78 48.11
C PRO A 377 4.32 51.04 47.86
N LYS A 378 4.35 51.62 46.65
CA LYS A 378 3.53 52.79 46.30
C LYS A 378 2.23 52.40 45.59
N THR A 379 2.29 51.37 44.75
CA THR A 379 1.14 50.99 43.89
C THR A 379 0.43 49.72 44.37
N PHE A 380 0.99 49.03 45.36
CA PHE A 380 0.57 47.70 45.83
C PHE A 380 0.46 46.63 44.73
N LYS A 381 1.09 46.88 43.56
CA LYS A 381 1.13 45.90 42.48
C LYS A 381 2.10 44.79 42.82
N ILE A 382 1.65 43.54 42.65
CA ILE A 382 2.51 42.37 42.73
C ILE A 382 3.37 42.34 41.47
N LYS A 383 4.68 42.44 41.65
CA LYS A 383 5.67 42.08 40.64
C LYS A 383 5.87 40.58 40.69
N THR A 384 5.86 39.97 39.53
CA THR A 384 6.01 38.54 39.35
C THR A 384 7.37 38.23 38.73
N ARG A 385 7.85 36.99 38.92
CA ARG A 385 8.98 36.42 38.19
C ARG A 385 8.57 35.09 37.57
N ILE A 386 9.23 34.73 36.47
CA ILE A 386 9.04 33.43 35.83
C ILE A 386 9.89 32.40 36.56
N LYS A 387 9.25 31.39 37.13
CA LYS A 387 9.88 30.18 37.66
C LYS A 387 9.91 29.12 36.56
N SER A 388 11.10 28.62 36.22
CA SER A 388 11.29 27.57 35.23
C SER A 388 11.57 26.24 35.94
N ILE A 389 10.78 25.21 35.64
CA ILE A 389 10.89 23.89 36.24
C ILE A 389 11.00 22.88 35.10
N PHE A 390 12.09 22.12 35.08
CA PHE A 390 12.27 21.01 34.16
C PHE A 390 11.66 19.76 34.77
N ARG A 391 10.62 19.23 34.13
CA ARG A 391 10.01 17.94 34.47
C ARG A 391 10.55 16.87 33.55
N VAL A 392 11.35 15.96 34.09
CA VAL A 392 11.94 14.85 33.35
C VAL A 392 11.23 13.55 33.73
N ARG A 393 10.57 12.92 32.77
CA ARG A 393 10.00 11.58 32.93
C ARG A 393 10.99 10.56 32.40
N VAL A 394 11.39 9.64 33.26
CA VAL A 394 12.37 8.59 32.93
C VAL A 394 11.69 7.24 33.04
N HIS A 395 11.66 6.48 31.93
CA HIS A 395 11.12 5.12 31.89
C HIS A 395 12.25 4.12 31.71
N PHE A 396 12.14 2.97 32.37
CA PHE A 396 13.11 1.88 32.29
C PHE A 396 12.45 0.56 32.71
N LYS A 397 13.17 -0.55 32.53
CA LYS A 397 12.64 -1.87 32.87
C LYS A 397 12.50 -2.01 34.39
N GLY A 398 11.26 -2.03 34.87
CA GLY A 398 10.92 -2.27 36.27
C GLY A 398 11.20 -3.71 36.73
N SER A 399 11.32 -3.90 38.04
CA SER A 399 11.47 -5.22 38.65
C SER A 399 10.13 -5.77 39.15
N ASP A 400 9.76 -6.97 38.73
CA ASP A 400 8.56 -7.66 39.19
C ASP A 400 8.71 -8.09 40.65
N ILE A 401 7.87 -7.56 41.54
CA ILE A 401 7.82 -7.96 42.96
C ILE A 401 7.43 -9.45 43.11
N ARG A 402 6.58 -9.97 42.20
CA ARG A 402 6.05 -11.33 42.28
C ARG A 402 6.38 -12.13 41.02
N ARG A 403 7.56 -12.76 41.01
CA ARG A 403 7.84 -13.86 40.08
C ARG A 403 7.12 -15.11 40.56
N GLY A 404 5.85 -15.24 40.19
CA GLY A 404 5.05 -16.43 40.49
C GLY A 404 3.58 -16.12 40.66
N ARG A 405 2.85 -16.08 39.55
CA ARG A 405 1.49 -16.60 39.41
C ARG A 405 1.24 -16.98 37.96
#